data_AF-A0A7V4D766-F1
#
_entry.id   AF-A0A7V4D766-F1
#
_cell.length_a   1.000
_cell.length_b   1.000
_cell.length_c   1.000
_cell.angle_alpha   90.00
_cell.angle_beta   90.00
_cell.angle_gamma   90.00
#
_symmetry.space_group_name_H-M   'P 1'
#
loop_
_entity.id
_entity.type
_entity.pdbx_description
1 polymer ?
#
loop_
_entity_poly.entity_id
_entity_poly.type
_entity_poly.pdbx_seq_one_letter_code
_entity_poly.pdbx_strand_id
1 'polypeptide(L)'
;MICKKCGNEVSIMDKTCASCGADLTLPNAVGYKHLDKLPNMNVDNTIQSIEKETNATMGEIDNALDIKVSDRTLSQQKTDNKLIGNIKTEDKIFTKQEDNELLGAKNLKIEFPYGIGIDGKINYSLVNNDIPLIPLLVIKNISSHDIENIQLSISITPDFSAKWEKTIPFIHSQSDHIEKDITVPLIKKRILDTKESEIGALSFELFVQGKKIISQTYSVRILAFNEWFFHPYYPELLASFVLSNNREIAKVIMSATTHLKTLSGEDSFDGYQSGKIEKIEAMVQSIYLSLQQELKVKYINPPPSFEPTGQKILFPDVILQQRLGTCLDLAVLFAACLERIGLFPLIFLIPGHAYLGYWRKHEAWESFWKKDQTASNELSGSIGETNEFDKAIKEKLKKRYTRIKETISKGIIVPLNSTTFTTQGTYEDCINEGVKLSQENDFDGIVDVGFARVKGIKPLSM
;
A
#
# COMPACT_ATOMS: atom_id res chain seq x y z
N MET A 1 20.61 -10.15 -5.74
CA MET A 1 20.29 -8.71 -5.68
C MET A 1 21.34 -7.92 -6.46
N ILE A 2 21.08 -6.68 -6.88
CA ILE A 2 22.08 -5.83 -7.55
C ILE A 2 22.64 -4.82 -6.55
N CYS A 3 23.97 -4.74 -6.45
CA CYS A 3 24.64 -3.74 -5.62
C CYS A 3 24.32 -2.33 -6.12
N LYS A 4 23.61 -1.52 -5.33
CA LYS A 4 23.23 -0.14 -5.71
C LYS A 4 24.42 0.81 -5.89
N LYS A 5 25.61 0.45 -5.39
CA LYS A 5 26.84 1.25 -5.53
C LYS A 5 27.59 0.98 -6.84
N CYS A 6 27.64 -0.26 -7.30
CA CYS A 6 28.48 -0.65 -8.45
C CYS A 6 27.76 -1.44 -9.55
N GLY A 7 26.48 -1.79 -9.38
CA GLY A 7 25.68 -2.47 -10.40
C GLY A 7 25.94 -3.97 -10.57
N ASN A 8 26.84 -4.57 -9.79
CA ASN A 8 27.14 -6.00 -9.88
C ASN A 8 26.09 -6.85 -9.15
N GLU A 9 25.87 -8.07 -9.64
CA GLU A 9 25.08 -9.08 -8.95
C GLU A 9 25.76 -9.53 -7.65
N VAL A 10 24.96 -9.68 -6.60
CA VAL A 10 25.38 -10.12 -5.27
C VAL A 10 24.37 -11.12 -4.71
N SER A 11 24.86 -12.08 -3.93
CA SER A 11 24.01 -13.05 -3.23
C SER A 11 23.16 -12.34 -2.18
N ILE A 12 21.95 -12.85 -1.93
CA ILE A 12 21.05 -12.35 -0.88
C ILE A 12 21.60 -12.63 0.53
N MET A 13 22.52 -13.59 0.68
CA MET A 13 23.14 -13.90 1.97
C MET A 13 24.38 -13.04 2.30
N ASP A 14 24.88 -12.26 1.35
CA ASP A 14 26.09 -11.47 1.53
C ASP A 14 25.78 -10.17 2.29
N LYS A 15 26.50 -9.92 3.39
CA LYS A 15 26.40 -8.66 4.15
C LYS A 15 27.16 -7.52 3.48
N THR A 16 28.10 -7.82 2.58
CA THR A 16 28.92 -6.83 1.89
C THR A 16 29.12 -7.20 0.41
N CYS A 17 29.22 -6.20 -0.46
CA CYS A 17 29.51 -6.41 -1.87
C CYS A 17 30.99 -6.73 -2.09
N ALA A 18 31.29 -7.96 -2.54
CA ALA A 18 32.66 -8.40 -2.80
C ALA A 18 33.43 -7.53 -3.81
N SER A 19 32.73 -6.84 -4.73
CA SER A 19 33.38 -5.99 -5.73
C SER A 19 33.74 -4.58 -5.26
N CYS A 20 33.01 -4.01 -4.30
CA CYS A 20 33.18 -2.59 -3.92
C CYS A 20 33.14 -2.31 -2.42
N GLY A 21 33.03 -3.36 -1.59
CA GLY A 21 33.00 -3.28 -0.13
C GLY A 21 31.76 -2.61 0.45
N ALA A 22 30.70 -2.38 -0.34
CA ALA A 22 29.48 -1.74 0.16
C ALA A 22 28.75 -2.65 1.16
N ASP A 23 28.38 -2.11 2.32
CA ASP A 23 27.50 -2.79 3.27
C ASP A 23 26.09 -2.89 2.66
N LEU A 24 25.57 -4.12 2.58
CA LEU A 24 24.26 -4.45 1.99
C LEU A 24 23.16 -4.55 3.06
N THR A 25 23.49 -4.39 4.34
CA THR A 25 22.56 -4.50 5.47
C THR A 25 21.95 -3.17 5.90
N LEU A 26 22.44 -2.04 5.39
CA LEU A 26 21.96 -0.71 5.71
C LEU A 26 21.15 -0.10 4.54
N PRO A 27 19.92 0.39 4.77
CA PRO A 27 19.24 1.21 3.78
C PRO A 27 20.03 2.51 3.59
N ASN A 28 20.45 2.80 2.36
CA ASN A 28 21.12 4.06 2.01
C ASN A 28 20.29 5.25 2.51
N ALA A 29 20.73 5.87 3.60
CA ALA A 29 20.26 7.19 3.98
C ALA A 29 20.62 8.16 2.85
N VAL A 30 19.61 8.87 2.36
CA VAL A 30 19.78 9.97 1.40
C VAL A 30 20.77 10.98 2.01
N GLY A 31 21.81 11.31 1.24
CA GLY A 31 22.98 12.02 1.72
C GLY A 31 22.68 13.39 2.33
N TYR A 32 22.99 13.53 3.63
CA TYR A 32 23.25 14.84 4.25
C TYR A 32 24.65 15.30 3.86
N LYS A 33 24.77 16.03 2.74
CA LYS A 33 25.92 16.91 2.55
C LYS A 33 25.75 18.11 3.49
N HIS A 34 26.21 18.02 4.74
CA HIS A 34 26.62 19.13 5.63
C HIS A 34 26.84 18.65 7.08
N LEU A 35 27.72 17.66 7.31
CA LEU A 35 28.12 17.25 8.68
C LEU A 35 29.60 17.47 9.02
N ASP A 36 30.36 18.21 8.21
CA ASP A 36 31.78 18.48 8.47
C ASP A 36 32.06 19.52 9.58
N LYS A 37 31.08 19.86 10.43
CA LYS A 37 31.28 20.84 11.53
C LYS A 37 30.48 20.52 12.80
N LEU A 38 30.63 19.32 13.36
CA LEU A 38 30.27 19.07 14.76
C LEU A 38 31.49 18.59 15.55
N PRO A 39 31.75 19.13 16.76
CA PRO A 39 32.91 18.79 17.56
C PRO A 39 32.83 17.33 18.04
N ASN A 40 33.95 16.62 17.98
CA ASN A 40 34.13 15.23 18.43
C ASN A 40 33.54 15.00 19.83
N MET A 41 32.31 14.48 19.90
CA MET A 41 31.81 13.83 21.10
C MET A 41 32.33 12.39 21.10
N ASN A 42 32.94 11.99 22.21
CA ASN A 42 33.55 10.67 22.37
C ASN A 42 32.43 9.61 22.51
N VAL A 43 31.94 9.12 21.37
CA VAL A 43 30.82 8.18 21.23
C VAL A 43 31.12 6.83 21.91
N ASP A 44 32.39 6.42 21.96
CA ASP A 44 32.80 5.12 22.51
C ASP A 44 32.52 5.01 24.02
N ASN A 45 32.70 6.09 24.78
CA ASN A 45 32.40 6.10 26.21
C ASN A 45 30.88 6.01 26.49
N THR A 46 30.06 6.52 25.57
CA THR A 46 28.59 6.49 25.72
C THR A 46 28.05 5.11 25.39
N ILE A 47 28.57 4.46 24.35
CA ILE A 47 28.22 3.07 23.99
C ILE A 47 28.64 2.10 25.10
N GLN A 48 29.85 2.24 25.65
CA GLN A 48 30.30 1.38 26.76
C GLN A 48 29.46 1.56 28.04
N SER A 49 28.95 2.77 28.31
CA SER A 49 28.04 3.02 29.44
C SER A 49 26.70 2.31 29.24
N ILE A 50 26.14 2.38 28.03
CA ILE A 50 24.86 1.76 27.67
C ILE A 50 24.97 0.23 27.69
N GLU A 51 26.05 -0.35 27.16
CA GLU A 51 26.29 -1.79 27.20
C GLU A 51 26.44 -2.31 28.64
N LYS A 52 27.08 -1.53 29.51
CA LYS A 52 27.24 -1.89 30.92
C LYS A 52 25.91 -1.86 31.69
N GLU A 53 25.06 -0.86 31.45
CA GLU A 53 23.71 -0.79 32.03
C GLU A 53 22.80 -1.91 31.49
N THR A 54 22.88 -2.22 30.19
CA THR A 54 22.06 -3.27 29.58
C THR A 54 22.43 -4.66 30.12
N ASN A 55 23.72 -4.94 30.28
CA ASN A 55 24.20 -6.21 30.85
C ASN A 55 23.90 -6.34 32.36
N ALA A 56 23.95 -5.24 33.13
CA ALA A 56 23.51 -5.24 34.52
C ALA A 56 22.01 -5.56 34.66
N THR A 57 21.18 -4.98 33.78
CA THR A 57 19.73 -5.20 33.78
C THR A 57 19.37 -6.65 33.38
N MET A 58 20.11 -7.26 32.45
CA MET A 58 19.92 -8.68 32.09
C MET A 58 20.33 -9.63 33.21
N GLY A 59 21.41 -9.33 33.96
CA GLY A 59 21.82 -10.12 35.13
C GLY A 59 20.82 -10.09 36.30
N GLU A 60 20.08 -8.97 36.46
CA GLU A 60 19.01 -8.86 37.46
C GLU A 60 17.75 -9.64 37.05
N ILE A 61 17.45 -9.72 35.75
CA ILE A 61 16.32 -10.49 35.21
C ILE A 61 16.57 -12.01 35.34
N ASP A 62 17.77 -12.48 35.06
CA ASP A 62 18.11 -13.90 35.19
C ASP A 62 18.07 -14.36 36.66
N ASN A 63 18.56 -13.55 37.60
CA ASN A 63 18.43 -13.83 39.05
C ASN A 63 16.96 -13.83 39.52
N ALA A 64 16.10 -12.97 38.97
CA ALA A 64 14.67 -12.93 39.31
C ALA A 64 13.89 -14.15 38.74
N LEU A 65 14.38 -14.77 37.66
CA LEU A 65 13.82 -15.97 37.07
C LEU A 65 14.26 -17.24 37.83
N ASP A 66 15.51 -17.33 38.27
CA ASP A 66 16.02 -18.48 39.05
C ASP A 66 15.39 -18.57 40.46
N ILE A 67 15.08 -17.42 41.08
CA ILE A 67 14.37 -17.37 42.37
C ILE A 67 12.90 -17.85 42.23
N LYS A 68 12.27 -17.71 41.06
CA LYS A 68 10.87 -18.16 40.85
C LYS A 68 10.70 -19.63 40.48
N VAL A 69 11.75 -20.28 39.96
CA VAL A 69 11.70 -21.70 39.57
C VAL A 69 11.97 -22.64 40.76
N SER A 70 12.74 -22.20 41.75
CA SER A 70 13.02 -22.99 42.96
C SER A 70 11.85 -23.07 43.95
N ASP A 71 10.99 -22.04 44.04
CA ASP A 71 9.87 -21.98 45.01
C ASP A 71 8.59 -22.74 44.61
N ARG A 72 8.43 -23.17 43.35
CA ARG A 72 7.20 -23.85 42.88
C ARG A 72 7.27 -25.37 42.84
N THR A 73 8.42 -25.99 43.10
CA THR A 73 8.63 -27.43 42.84
C THR A 73 8.52 -28.30 44.11
N LEU A 74 8.19 -27.74 45.28
CA LEU A 74 8.27 -28.47 46.56
C LEU A 74 6.95 -28.60 47.38
N SER A 75 5.79 -28.12 46.91
CA SER A 75 4.57 -28.10 47.75
C SER A 75 3.32 -28.83 47.24
N GLN A 76 3.36 -29.62 46.15
CA GLN A 76 2.14 -30.25 45.62
C GLN A 76 2.30 -31.69 45.08
N GLN A 77 3.11 -32.52 45.75
CA GLN A 77 3.20 -33.98 45.48
C GLN A 77 2.75 -34.88 46.64
N LYS A 78 2.01 -34.36 47.64
CA LYS A 78 1.45 -35.19 48.71
C LYS A 78 0.02 -34.79 49.04
N THR A 79 -0.91 -35.10 48.17
CA THR A 79 -2.32 -35.40 48.46
C THR A 79 -2.95 -35.73 47.13
N ASP A 80 -3.14 -37.03 46.87
CA ASP A 80 -4.23 -37.59 46.07
C ASP A 80 -3.89 -39.04 45.75
N ASN A 81 -3.96 -39.85 46.80
CA ASN A 81 -4.03 -41.29 46.68
C ASN A 81 -5.22 -41.76 47.52
N LYS A 82 -6.43 -41.47 47.02
CA LYS A 82 -7.70 -42.16 47.34
C LYS A 82 -8.87 -41.44 46.67
N LEU A 83 -9.34 -41.97 45.54
CA LEU A 83 -10.76 -42.30 45.31
C LEU A 83 -10.92 -42.86 43.90
N ILE A 84 -11.21 -44.16 43.86
CA ILE A 84 -11.63 -44.93 42.69
C ILE A 84 -13.07 -44.54 42.36
N GLY A 85 -13.37 -44.33 41.08
CA GLY A 85 -14.72 -44.15 40.58
C GLY A 85 -14.79 -44.29 39.05
N ASN A 86 -15.15 -45.48 38.59
CA ASN A 86 -15.36 -45.88 37.19
C ASN A 86 -16.11 -44.83 36.33
N ILE A 87 -15.51 -44.41 35.22
CA ILE A 87 -16.25 -43.99 34.01
C ILE A 87 -15.61 -44.73 32.83
N LYS A 88 -16.39 -45.63 32.22
CA LYS A 88 -16.05 -46.31 30.97
C LYS A 88 -15.97 -45.26 29.86
N THR A 89 -14.81 -45.10 29.24
CA THR A 89 -14.69 -44.46 27.93
C THR A 89 -15.11 -45.46 26.86
N GLU A 90 -16.16 -45.14 26.11
CA GLU A 90 -16.45 -45.79 24.84
C GLU A 90 -15.34 -45.39 23.86
N ASP A 91 -14.42 -46.32 23.61
CA ASP A 91 -13.47 -46.20 22.51
C ASP A 91 -14.26 -46.27 21.19
N LYS A 92 -14.50 -45.10 20.59
CA LYS A 92 -14.88 -45.03 19.18
C LYS A 92 -13.70 -45.58 18.37
N ILE A 93 -13.90 -46.77 17.81
CA ILE A 93 -13.00 -47.38 16.83
C ILE A 93 -13.02 -46.48 15.59
N PHE A 94 -12.01 -45.61 15.46
CA PHE A 94 -11.75 -44.90 14.20
C PHE A 94 -11.34 -45.93 13.15
N THR A 95 -11.87 -45.79 11.94
CA THR A 95 -11.53 -46.66 10.82
C THR A 95 -10.12 -46.31 10.33
N LYS A 96 -9.33 -47.30 9.86
CA LYS A 96 -7.97 -47.08 9.29
C LYS A 96 -7.93 -46.02 8.17
N GLN A 97 -9.07 -45.75 7.54
CA GLN A 97 -9.21 -44.77 6.45
C GLN A 97 -9.29 -43.34 7.00
N GLU A 98 -10.02 -43.10 8.10
CA GLU A 98 -10.06 -41.81 8.82
C GLU A 98 -8.67 -41.45 9.37
N ASP A 99 -7.95 -42.41 9.94
CA ASP A 99 -6.58 -42.18 10.42
C ASP A 99 -5.60 -41.82 9.28
N ASN A 100 -5.70 -42.52 8.13
CA ASN A 100 -4.85 -42.24 6.97
C ASN A 100 -5.15 -40.89 6.32
N GLU A 101 -6.41 -40.45 6.30
CA GLU A 101 -6.82 -39.15 5.76
C GLU A 101 -6.33 -38.00 6.66
N LEU A 102 -6.44 -38.15 7.98
CA LEU A 102 -5.88 -37.23 8.98
C LEU A 102 -4.34 -37.17 8.96
N LEU A 103 -3.67 -38.30 8.71
CA LEU A 103 -2.23 -38.37 8.49
C LEU A 103 -1.81 -37.73 7.15
N GLY A 104 -2.59 -37.94 6.09
CA GLY A 104 -2.40 -37.33 4.77
C GLY A 104 -2.60 -35.82 4.80
N ALA A 105 -3.61 -35.34 5.54
CA ALA A 105 -3.94 -33.92 5.66
C ALA A 105 -2.83 -33.09 6.31
N LYS A 106 -1.98 -33.68 7.17
CA LYS A 106 -0.79 -33.00 7.70
C LYS A 106 0.22 -32.61 6.62
N ASN A 107 0.13 -33.23 5.44
CA ASN A 107 0.95 -32.91 4.28
C ASN A 107 0.29 -31.89 3.34
N LEU A 108 -0.84 -31.28 3.73
CA LEU A 108 -1.31 -30.10 3.01
C LEU A 108 -0.31 -28.95 3.18
N LYS A 109 -0.14 -28.14 2.14
CA LYS A 109 0.64 -26.89 2.19
C LYS A 109 -0.18 -25.74 1.64
N ILE A 110 -0.16 -24.61 2.33
CA ILE A 110 -0.76 -23.36 1.84
C ILE A 110 0.37 -22.51 1.25
N GLU A 111 0.15 -22.01 0.04
CA GLU A 111 1.02 -21.07 -0.64
C GLU A 111 0.24 -19.84 -1.12
N PHE A 112 0.93 -18.71 -1.13
CA PHE A 112 0.43 -17.42 -1.62
C PHE A 112 1.34 -16.95 -2.73
N PRO A 113 1.12 -17.37 -4.00
CA PRO A 113 2.05 -17.06 -5.08
C PRO A 113 2.29 -15.56 -5.26
N TYR A 114 1.24 -14.75 -5.05
CA TYR A 114 1.32 -13.29 -5.12
C TYR A 114 1.44 -12.61 -3.74
N GLY A 115 1.64 -13.38 -2.67
CA GLY A 115 1.64 -12.89 -1.30
C GLY A 115 0.25 -12.63 -0.70
N ILE A 116 0.24 -12.19 0.55
CA ILE A 116 -0.94 -11.82 1.35
C ILE A 116 -0.99 -10.31 1.44
N GLY A 117 -2.03 -9.65 0.93
CA GLY A 117 -2.05 -8.17 0.91
C GLY A 117 -0.76 -7.57 0.32
N ILE A 118 -0.09 -8.38 -0.49
CA ILE A 118 1.08 -8.24 -1.36
C ILE A 118 2.37 -7.69 -0.71
N ASP A 119 2.29 -7.01 0.43
CA ASP A 119 3.39 -6.69 1.34
C ASP A 119 2.96 -6.82 2.82
N GLY A 120 1.86 -7.54 3.07
CA GLY A 120 1.26 -7.65 4.40
C GLY A 120 0.68 -6.33 4.90
N LYS A 121 0.25 -5.41 4.02
CA LYS A 121 -0.34 -4.12 4.40
C LYS A 121 -1.80 -4.04 4.00
N ILE A 122 -2.62 -3.46 4.88
CA ILE A 122 -4.05 -3.22 4.65
C ILE A 122 -4.32 -1.76 4.98
N ASN A 123 -4.87 -1.00 4.03
CA ASN A 123 -5.33 0.36 4.26
C ASN A 123 -6.82 0.49 3.97
N TYR A 124 -7.39 1.61 4.39
CA TYR A 124 -8.82 1.87 4.20
C TYR A 124 -9.23 1.95 2.73
N SER A 125 -8.33 2.38 1.84
CA SER A 125 -8.60 2.46 0.40
C SER A 125 -8.93 1.10 -0.22
N LEU A 126 -8.22 0.04 0.17
CA LEU A 126 -8.51 -1.33 -0.25
C LEU A 126 -9.91 -1.76 0.17
N VAL A 127 -10.26 -1.52 1.44
CA VAL A 127 -11.57 -1.88 2.02
C VAL A 127 -12.69 -1.08 1.36
N ASN A 128 -12.50 0.22 1.14
CA ASN A 128 -13.49 1.11 0.54
C ASN A 128 -13.79 0.76 -0.93
N ASN A 129 -12.83 0.17 -1.63
CA ASN A 129 -12.92 -0.18 -3.04
C ASN A 129 -13.09 -1.69 -3.27
N ASP A 130 -13.44 -2.46 -2.24
CA ASP A 130 -13.71 -3.89 -2.32
C ASP A 130 -12.57 -4.68 -2.99
N ILE A 131 -11.31 -4.28 -2.74
CA ILE A 131 -10.14 -4.94 -3.33
C ILE A 131 -9.89 -6.26 -2.59
N PRO A 132 -9.76 -7.40 -3.29
CA PRO A 132 -9.46 -8.68 -2.66
C PRO A 132 -8.15 -8.65 -1.89
N LEU A 133 -8.16 -9.14 -0.65
CA LEU A 133 -6.97 -9.17 0.21
C LEU A 133 -5.98 -10.25 -0.24
N ILE A 134 -6.50 -11.37 -0.73
CA ILE A 134 -5.69 -12.51 -1.20
C ILE A 134 -6.12 -12.82 -2.64
N PRO A 135 -5.38 -12.33 -3.65
CA PRO A 135 -5.71 -12.55 -5.06
C PRO A 135 -5.66 -14.03 -5.47
N LEU A 136 -4.74 -14.80 -4.88
CA LEU A 136 -4.56 -16.22 -5.16
C LEU A 136 -4.06 -16.96 -3.91
N LEU A 137 -4.75 -18.03 -3.55
CA LEU A 137 -4.36 -18.98 -2.52
C LEU A 137 -4.30 -20.37 -3.16
N VAL A 138 -3.20 -21.08 -2.92
CA VAL A 138 -3.00 -22.45 -3.42
C VAL A 138 -2.88 -23.39 -2.23
N ILE A 139 -3.70 -24.43 -2.19
CA ILE A 139 -3.59 -25.54 -1.23
C ILE A 139 -3.08 -26.76 -1.98
N LYS A 140 -1.85 -27.17 -1.67
CA LYS A 140 -1.22 -28.34 -2.29
C LYS A 140 -1.47 -29.58 -1.46
N ASN A 141 -2.00 -30.64 -2.07
CA ASN A 141 -2.04 -31.97 -1.49
C ASN A 141 -0.84 -32.78 -1.99
N ILE A 142 0.26 -32.75 -1.24
CA ILE A 142 1.46 -33.55 -1.54
C ILE A 142 1.43 -34.94 -0.90
N SER A 143 0.27 -35.37 -0.37
CA SER A 143 0.11 -36.70 0.20
C SER A 143 -0.22 -37.74 -0.88
N SER A 144 -0.10 -39.03 -0.54
CA SER A 144 -0.52 -40.14 -1.40
C SER A 144 -2.01 -40.46 -1.31
N HIS A 145 -2.80 -39.62 -0.64
CA HIS A 145 -4.22 -39.84 -0.41
C HIS A 145 -5.03 -38.63 -0.86
N ASP A 146 -6.25 -38.90 -1.29
CA ASP A 146 -7.24 -37.86 -1.50
C ASP A 146 -7.69 -37.32 -0.13
N ILE A 147 -8.08 -36.05 -0.09
CA ILE A 147 -8.55 -35.40 1.14
C ILE A 147 -9.91 -34.76 0.86
N GLU A 148 -10.89 -35.12 1.68
CA GLU A 148 -12.28 -34.67 1.54
C GLU A 148 -12.69 -33.70 2.64
N ASN A 149 -13.75 -32.93 2.37
CA ASN A 149 -14.44 -32.08 3.34
C ASN A 149 -13.51 -31.18 4.16
N ILE A 150 -12.71 -30.38 3.45
CA ILE A 150 -11.74 -29.46 4.04
C ILE A 150 -12.44 -28.13 4.29
N GLN A 151 -12.38 -27.62 5.51
CA GLN A 151 -12.87 -26.29 5.86
C GLN A 151 -11.69 -25.33 5.99
N LEU A 152 -11.66 -24.30 5.15
CA LEU A 152 -10.71 -23.20 5.23
C LEU A 152 -11.37 -22.01 5.93
N SER A 153 -10.72 -21.50 6.98
CA SER A 153 -11.12 -20.28 7.69
C SER A 153 -9.98 -19.26 7.64
N ILE A 154 -10.31 -18.01 7.29
CA ILE A 154 -9.37 -16.89 7.20
C ILE A 154 -9.92 -15.73 8.04
N SER A 155 -9.08 -15.14 8.89
CA SER A 155 -9.49 -13.98 9.71
C SER A 155 -8.31 -13.12 10.15
N ILE A 156 -8.57 -11.88 10.54
CA ILE A 156 -7.57 -10.94 11.06
C ILE A 156 -7.94 -10.54 12.48
N THR A 157 -7.05 -10.88 13.40
CA THR A 157 -7.14 -10.56 14.83
C THR A 157 -6.36 -9.28 15.17
N PRO A 158 -6.66 -8.58 16.29
CA PRO A 158 -7.63 -8.96 17.33
C PRO A 158 -9.10 -8.87 16.89
N ASP A 159 -9.48 -7.83 16.14
CA ASP A 159 -10.87 -7.52 15.79
C ASP A 159 -11.02 -6.82 14.43
N PHE A 160 -10.09 -7.06 13.50
CA PHE A 160 -10.08 -6.39 12.20
C PHE A 160 -11.00 -7.03 11.16
N SER A 161 -11.37 -8.30 11.34
CA SER A 161 -12.28 -9.00 10.41
C SER A 161 -13.20 -9.98 11.11
N ALA A 162 -14.34 -10.28 10.47
CA ALA A 162 -15.03 -11.53 10.71
C ALA A 162 -14.28 -12.70 10.03
N LYS A 163 -14.70 -13.94 10.31
CA LYS A 163 -14.15 -15.11 9.61
C LYS A 163 -14.70 -15.18 8.19
N TRP A 164 -13.82 -15.35 7.23
CA TRP A 164 -14.15 -15.87 5.90
C TRP A 164 -14.01 -17.39 5.95
N GLU A 165 -15.03 -18.13 5.51
CA GLU A 165 -15.04 -19.58 5.56
C GLU A 165 -15.44 -20.18 4.22
N LYS A 166 -14.76 -21.26 3.83
CA LYS A 166 -15.08 -22.03 2.62
C LYS A 166 -14.91 -23.52 2.86
N THR A 167 -15.88 -24.30 2.40
CA THR A 167 -15.77 -25.76 2.32
C THR A 167 -15.24 -26.16 0.95
N ILE A 168 -14.13 -26.88 0.94
CA ILE A 168 -13.53 -27.49 -0.24
C ILE A 168 -13.91 -28.96 -0.21
N PRO A 169 -14.75 -29.44 -1.15
CA PRO A 169 -15.27 -30.80 -1.10
C PRO A 169 -14.16 -31.86 -1.16
N PHE A 170 -13.13 -31.60 -1.96
CA PHE A 170 -12.17 -32.63 -2.35
C PHE A 170 -10.89 -32.03 -2.93
N ILE A 171 -9.72 -32.62 -2.61
CA ILE A 171 -8.43 -32.38 -3.29
C ILE A 171 -7.75 -33.72 -3.58
N HIS A 172 -7.48 -34.02 -4.86
CA HIS A 172 -6.81 -35.27 -5.25
C HIS A 172 -5.38 -35.36 -4.69
N SER A 173 -4.89 -36.57 -4.46
CA SER A 173 -3.49 -36.83 -4.16
C SER A 173 -2.58 -36.22 -5.22
N GLN A 174 -1.46 -35.63 -4.79
CA GLN A 174 -0.48 -34.96 -5.66
C GLN A 174 -1.08 -33.86 -6.55
N SER A 175 -2.12 -33.17 -6.07
CA SER A 175 -2.80 -32.09 -6.82
C SER A 175 -3.01 -30.83 -5.99
N ASP A 176 -3.35 -29.74 -6.68
CA ASP A 176 -3.50 -28.42 -6.08
C ASP A 176 -4.97 -27.94 -6.16
N HIS A 177 -5.45 -27.33 -5.08
CA HIS A 177 -6.66 -26.53 -5.08
C HIS A 177 -6.32 -25.05 -5.16
N ILE A 178 -7.06 -24.30 -5.99
CA ILE A 178 -6.81 -22.89 -6.23
C ILE A 178 -8.05 -22.09 -5.84
N GLU A 179 -7.86 -21.13 -4.93
CA GLU A 179 -8.85 -20.13 -4.58
C GLU A 179 -8.38 -18.75 -5.07
N LYS A 180 -9.28 -17.98 -5.70
CA LYS A 180 -8.97 -16.66 -6.24
C LYS A 180 -9.81 -15.58 -5.57
N ASP A 181 -9.28 -14.36 -5.55
CA ASP A 181 -10.00 -13.14 -5.17
C ASP A 181 -10.71 -13.22 -3.82
N ILE A 182 -10.02 -13.76 -2.80
CA ILE A 182 -10.59 -13.89 -1.46
C ILE A 182 -10.74 -12.50 -0.83
N THR A 183 -12.00 -12.14 -0.60
CA THR A 183 -12.38 -10.93 0.10
C THR A 183 -12.72 -11.26 1.56
N VAL A 184 -11.71 -11.14 2.42
CA VAL A 184 -11.90 -11.30 3.87
C VAL A 184 -12.86 -10.20 4.37
N PRO A 185 -13.89 -10.51 5.17
CA PRO A 185 -14.87 -9.53 5.63
C PRO A 185 -14.27 -8.61 6.71
N LEU A 186 -13.50 -7.63 6.26
CA LEU A 186 -12.88 -6.61 7.11
C LEU A 186 -13.96 -5.72 7.74
N ILE A 187 -13.80 -5.43 9.03
CA ILE A 187 -14.73 -4.58 9.78
C ILE A 187 -14.40 -3.13 9.44
N LYS A 188 -15.08 -2.58 8.43
CA LYS A 188 -14.82 -1.24 7.87
C LYS A 188 -14.69 -0.14 8.93
N LYS A 189 -15.58 -0.13 9.93
CA LYS A 189 -15.53 0.82 11.05
C LYS A 189 -14.22 0.72 11.85
N ARG A 190 -13.76 -0.50 12.13
CA ARG A 190 -12.53 -0.75 12.90
C ARG A 190 -11.29 -0.26 12.16
N ILE A 191 -11.25 -0.44 10.83
CA ILE A 191 -10.17 0.06 9.97
C ILE A 191 -10.22 1.59 9.88
N LEU A 192 -11.41 2.18 9.78
CA LEU A 192 -11.60 3.63 9.77
C LEU A 192 -11.16 4.29 11.10
N ASP A 193 -11.34 3.60 12.23
CA ASP A 193 -10.94 4.09 13.55
C ASP A 193 -9.40 4.00 13.81
N THR A 194 -8.64 3.31 12.94
CA THR A 194 -7.17 3.20 13.04
C THR A 194 -6.50 4.53 12.64
N LYS A 195 -5.98 5.26 13.64
CA LYS A 195 -5.31 6.57 13.46
C LYS A 195 -3.81 6.47 13.21
N GLU A 196 -3.20 5.42 13.75
CA GLU A 196 -1.79 5.08 13.60
C GLU A 196 -1.70 3.63 13.17
N SER A 197 -0.65 3.25 12.43
CA SER A 197 -0.54 1.88 11.95
C SER A 197 -0.49 0.89 13.11
N GLU A 198 -1.27 -0.18 13.02
CA GLU A 198 -1.34 -1.26 14.01
C GLU A 198 -0.86 -2.58 13.40
N ILE A 199 -0.38 -3.51 14.23
CA ILE A 199 -0.05 -4.87 13.80
C ILE A 199 -1.28 -5.75 14.04
N GLY A 200 -1.76 -6.38 12.97
CA GLY A 200 -2.75 -7.44 13.00
C GLY A 200 -2.11 -8.81 12.73
N ALA A 201 -2.84 -9.86 13.05
CA ALA A 201 -2.46 -11.24 12.74
C ALA A 201 -3.50 -11.86 11.80
N LEU A 202 -3.10 -12.10 10.56
CA LEU A 202 -3.90 -12.83 9.58
C LEU A 202 -3.68 -14.33 9.79
N SER A 203 -4.75 -15.01 10.19
CA SER A 203 -4.74 -16.44 10.48
C SER A 203 -5.45 -17.24 9.40
N PHE A 204 -4.80 -18.32 8.98
CA PHE A 204 -5.31 -19.36 8.10
C PHE A 204 -5.43 -20.65 8.88
N GLU A 205 -6.65 -21.15 8.96
CA GLU A 205 -6.95 -22.40 9.65
C GLU A 205 -7.60 -23.37 8.66
N LEU A 206 -7.00 -24.57 8.51
CA LEU A 206 -7.62 -25.66 7.77
C LEU A 206 -8.07 -26.74 8.74
N PHE A 207 -9.31 -27.15 8.59
CA PHE A 207 -9.90 -28.26 9.32
C PHE A 207 -10.27 -29.37 8.35
N VAL A 208 -9.97 -30.61 8.74
CA VAL A 208 -10.42 -31.81 8.02
C VAL A 208 -11.21 -32.64 9.02
N GLN A 209 -12.43 -33.02 8.67
CA GLN A 209 -13.34 -33.75 9.56
C GLN A 209 -13.51 -33.07 10.95
N GLY A 210 -13.54 -31.73 10.97
CA GLY A 210 -13.68 -30.94 12.20
C GLY A 210 -12.41 -30.83 13.06
N LYS A 211 -11.30 -31.47 12.69
CA LYS A 211 -10.02 -31.35 13.39
C LYS A 211 -9.14 -30.31 12.70
N LYS A 212 -8.57 -29.38 13.46
CA LYS A 212 -7.59 -28.41 12.94
C LYS A 212 -6.31 -29.13 12.54
N ILE A 213 -5.92 -28.99 11.27
CA ILE A 213 -4.74 -29.62 10.69
C ILE A 213 -3.63 -28.60 10.46
N ILE A 214 -3.98 -27.44 9.92
CA ILE A 214 -3.05 -26.34 9.67
C ILE A 214 -3.53 -25.10 10.41
N SER A 215 -2.58 -24.42 11.03
CA SER A 215 -2.75 -23.11 11.64
C SER A 215 -1.53 -22.27 11.27
N GLN A 216 -1.67 -21.37 10.31
CA GLN A 216 -0.63 -20.44 9.90
C GLN A 216 -1.08 -19.02 10.21
N THR A 217 -0.17 -18.24 10.80
CA THR A 217 -0.44 -16.84 11.11
C THR A 217 0.66 -15.97 10.55
N TYR A 218 0.27 -14.89 9.88
CA TYR A 218 1.16 -13.92 9.30
C TYR A 218 0.91 -12.56 9.94
N SER A 219 1.99 -11.85 10.25
CA SER A 219 1.90 -10.46 10.67
C SER A 219 1.46 -9.61 9.48
N VAL A 220 0.43 -8.80 9.69
CA VAL A 220 -0.02 -7.79 8.73
C VAL A 220 -0.05 -6.43 9.42
N ARG A 221 0.20 -5.37 8.67
CA ARG A 221 0.09 -4.00 9.15
C ARG A 221 -1.22 -3.40 8.67
N ILE A 222 -2.04 -2.97 9.61
CA ILE A 222 -3.23 -2.18 9.35
C ILE A 222 -2.82 -0.72 9.39
N LEU A 223 -2.79 -0.08 8.23
CA LEU A 223 -2.37 1.32 8.11
C LEU A 223 -3.45 2.26 8.62
N ALA A 224 -3.06 3.50 8.92
CA ALA A 224 -4.04 4.51 9.30
C ALA A 224 -5.08 4.73 8.19
N PHE A 225 -6.30 5.16 8.56
CA PHE A 225 -7.40 5.33 7.61
C PHE A 225 -7.08 6.26 6.42
N ASN A 226 -6.21 7.25 6.65
CA ASN A 226 -5.76 8.21 5.65
C ASN A 226 -4.35 7.89 5.11
N GLU A 227 -3.84 6.69 5.37
CA GLU A 227 -2.52 6.28 4.92
C GLU A 227 -2.58 5.58 3.57
N TRP A 228 -1.81 6.13 2.65
CA TRP A 228 -1.62 5.59 1.32
C TRP A 228 -0.30 4.85 1.27
N PHE A 229 -0.28 3.72 0.57
CA PHE A 229 0.94 3.05 0.16
C PHE A 229 0.89 2.73 -1.33
N PHE A 230 2.08 2.66 -1.93
CA PHE A 230 2.23 2.36 -3.34
C PHE A 230 1.96 0.88 -3.61
N HIS A 231 0.70 0.51 -3.77
CA HIS A 231 0.31 -0.88 -4.02
C HIS A 231 0.78 -1.33 -5.41
N PRO A 232 1.59 -2.39 -5.53
CA PRO A 232 2.27 -2.75 -6.78
C PRO A 232 1.32 -3.15 -7.92
N TYR A 233 0.14 -3.72 -7.60
CA TYR A 233 -0.84 -4.15 -8.60
C TYR A 233 -2.04 -3.21 -8.76
N TYR A 234 -2.24 -2.26 -7.83
CA TYR A 234 -3.38 -1.35 -7.82
C TYR A 234 -2.92 0.08 -7.55
N PRO A 235 -1.98 0.62 -8.36
CA PRO A 235 -1.49 1.98 -8.17
C PRO A 235 -2.63 3.02 -8.28
N GLU A 236 -3.70 2.70 -9.00
CA GLU A 236 -4.89 3.55 -9.13
C GLU A 236 -5.61 3.85 -7.81
N LEU A 237 -5.33 3.11 -6.72
CA LEU A 237 -5.94 3.36 -5.40
C LEU A 237 -5.59 4.73 -4.82
N LEU A 238 -4.50 5.37 -5.25
CA LEU A 238 -4.24 6.77 -4.88
C LEU A 238 -5.40 7.70 -5.28
N ALA A 239 -6.12 7.40 -6.37
CA ALA A 239 -7.27 8.18 -6.81
C ALA A 239 -8.43 8.16 -5.81
N SER A 240 -8.48 7.21 -4.87
CA SER A 240 -9.48 7.22 -3.78
C SER A 240 -9.30 8.41 -2.83
N PHE A 241 -8.09 8.95 -2.70
CA PHE A 241 -7.79 10.12 -1.89
C PHE A 241 -8.16 11.44 -2.59
N VAL A 242 -8.49 11.39 -3.87
CA VAL A 242 -8.97 12.55 -4.64
C VAL A 242 -10.45 12.78 -4.30
N LEU A 243 -10.69 13.57 -3.24
CA LEU A 243 -12.02 13.81 -2.67
C LEU A 243 -12.74 15.01 -3.32
N SER A 244 -13.05 14.92 -4.62
CA SER A 244 -13.68 16.01 -5.40
C SER A 244 -15.01 16.52 -4.86
N ASN A 245 -15.77 15.69 -4.15
CA ASN A 245 -17.04 16.07 -3.50
C ASN A 245 -16.88 16.60 -2.07
N ASN A 246 -15.66 16.71 -1.54
CA ASN A 246 -15.43 17.32 -0.23
C ASN A 246 -15.87 18.79 -0.26
N ARG A 247 -16.64 19.21 0.75
CA ARG A 247 -17.21 20.57 0.85
C ARG A 247 -16.16 21.69 0.73
N GLU A 248 -14.93 21.41 1.13
CA GLU A 248 -13.85 22.40 1.14
C GLU A 248 -13.30 22.65 -0.28
N ILE A 249 -13.45 21.68 -1.20
CA ILE A 249 -13.14 21.87 -2.63
C ILE A 249 -14.03 22.95 -3.24
N ALA A 250 -15.31 22.99 -2.86
CA ALA A 250 -16.23 24.03 -3.34
C ALA A 250 -15.78 25.43 -2.90
N LYS A 251 -15.13 25.56 -1.73
CA LYS A 251 -14.58 26.84 -1.26
C LYS A 251 -13.40 27.28 -2.11
N VAL A 252 -12.51 26.35 -2.48
CA VAL A 252 -11.38 26.64 -3.38
C VAL A 252 -11.87 27.12 -4.75
N ILE A 253 -12.85 26.42 -5.32
CA ILE A 253 -13.42 26.79 -6.62
C ILE A 253 -14.09 28.18 -6.54
N MET A 254 -14.83 28.45 -5.46
CA MET A 254 -15.47 29.75 -5.25
C MET A 254 -14.43 30.88 -5.18
N SER A 255 -13.34 30.72 -4.42
CA SER A 255 -12.29 31.73 -4.35
C SER A 255 -11.51 31.91 -5.66
N ALA A 256 -11.49 30.89 -6.53
CA ALA A 256 -10.87 30.97 -7.85
C ALA A 256 -11.70 31.74 -8.89
N THR A 257 -13.00 31.97 -8.67
CA THR A 257 -13.90 32.63 -9.65
C THR A 257 -13.42 34.02 -10.07
N THR A 258 -12.95 34.85 -9.14
CA THR A 258 -12.43 36.21 -9.43
C THR A 258 -11.18 36.16 -10.30
N HIS A 259 -10.28 35.20 -10.06
CA HIS A 259 -9.12 34.99 -10.91
C HIS A 259 -9.53 34.52 -12.30
N LEU A 260 -10.48 33.58 -12.40
CA LEU A 260 -10.98 33.09 -13.68
C LEU A 260 -11.61 34.21 -14.52
N LYS A 261 -12.40 35.08 -13.88
CA LYS A 261 -12.99 36.27 -14.51
C LYS A 261 -11.94 37.19 -15.09
N THR A 262 -10.85 37.39 -14.35
CA THR A 262 -9.73 38.24 -14.77
C THR A 262 -8.95 37.63 -15.93
N LEU A 263 -8.73 36.31 -15.91
CA LEU A 263 -7.95 35.59 -16.91
C LEU A 263 -8.71 35.32 -18.22
N SER A 264 -10.02 35.07 -18.15
CA SER A 264 -10.81 34.59 -19.28
C SER A 264 -11.99 35.49 -19.67
N GLY A 265 -12.35 36.48 -18.84
CA GLY A 265 -13.57 37.27 -19.00
C GLY A 265 -14.85 36.56 -18.53
N GLU A 266 -14.77 35.30 -18.13
CA GLU A 266 -15.87 34.47 -17.64
C GLU A 266 -15.55 33.92 -16.24
N ASP A 267 -16.54 33.60 -15.40
CA ASP A 267 -16.35 33.11 -14.02
C ASP A 267 -16.89 31.67 -13.81
N SER A 268 -17.39 31.05 -14.87
CA SER A 268 -17.95 29.70 -14.85
C SER A 268 -16.87 28.64 -15.05
N PHE A 269 -16.85 27.63 -14.18
CA PHE A 269 -16.07 26.40 -14.34
C PHE A 269 -16.90 25.32 -15.07
N ASP A 270 -16.97 25.39 -16.40
CA ASP A 270 -17.71 24.45 -17.27
C ASP A 270 -16.84 23.29 -17.79
N GLY A 271 -15.58 23.19 -17.35
CA GLY A 271 -14.66 22.13 -17.72
C GLY A 271 -14.51 21.99 -19.24
N TYR A 272 -14.51 20.75 -19.73
CA TYR A 272 -14.38 20.47 -21.16
C TYR A 272 -15.58 20.93 -22.01
N GLN A 273 -16.71 21.30 -21.42
CA GLN A 273 -17.90 21.75 -22.19
C GLN A 273 -17.63 23.03 -22.98
N SER A 274 -16.68 23.86 -22.53
CA SER A 274 -16.27 25.07 -23.24
C SER A 274 -15.66 24.81 -24.62
N GLY A 275 -15.01 23.65 -24.81
CA GLY A 275 -14.25 23.32 -26.02
C GLY A 275 -13.02 24.20 -26.30
N LYS A 276 -12.70 25.17 -25.42
CA LYS A 276 -11.62 26.16 -25.60
C LYS A 276 -10.45 25.85 -24.68
N ILE A 277 -9.29 25.54 -25.26
CA ILE A 277 -8.09 25.17 -24.49
C ILE A 277 -7.66 26.31 -23.56
N GLU A 278 -7.74 27.55 -24.03
CA GLU A 278 -7.34 28.74 -23.28
C GLU A 278 -8.22 28.91 -22.03
N LYS A 279 -9.50 28.52 -22.10
CA LYS A 279 -10.41 28.53 -20.96
C LYS A 279 -10.08 27.43 -19.95
N ILE A 280 -9.71 26.23 -20.43
CA ILE A 280 -9.22 25.13 -19.56
C ILE A 280 -7.98 25.59 -18.79
N GLU A 281 -7.02 26.21 -19.48
CA GLU A 281 -5.79 26.72 -18.89
C GLU A 281 -6.07 27.83 -17.87
N ALA A 282 -6.97 28.75 -18.19
CA ALA A 282 -7.41 29.80 -17.27
C ALA A 282 -8.08 29.22 -16.01
N MET A 283 -8.88 28.16 -16.11
CA MET A 283 -9.47 27.48 -14.94
C MET A 283 -8.39 26.90 -14.03
N VAL A 284 -7.44 26.16 -14.60
CA VAL A 284 -6.35 25.54 -13.82
C VAL A 284 -5.49 26.62 -13.16
N GLN A 285 -5.13 27.67 -13.91
CA GLN A 285 -4.40 28.82 -13.38
C GLN A 285 -5.17 29.55 -12.27
N SER A 286 -6.48 29.72 -12.41
CA SER A 286 -7.30 30.39 -11.39
C SER A 286 -7.31 29.62 -10.06
N ILE A 287 -7.34 28.29 -10.10
CA ILE A 287 -7.25 27.43 -8.91
C ILE A 287 -5.86 27.54 -8.28
N TYR A 288 -4.80 27.52 -9.10
CA TYR A 288 -3.43 27.76 -8.64
C TYR A 288 -3.32 29.09 -7.88
N LEU A 289 -3.82 30.18 -8.48
CA LEU A 289 -3.78 31.51 -7.88
C LEU A 289 -4.60 31.57 -6.58
N SER A 290 -5.76 30.92 -6.55
CA SER A 290 -6.58 30.83 -5.35
C SER A 290 -5.86 30.10 -4.20
N LEU A 291 -5.19 28.98 -4.49
CA LEU A 291 -4.42 28.24 -3.49
C LEU A 291 -3.23 29.06 -2.96
N GLN A 292 -2.58 29.83 -3.83
CA GLN A 292 -1.41 30.65 -3.50
C GLN A 292 -1.76 31.95 -2.76
N GLN A 293 -2.68 32.75 -3.30
CA GLN A 293 -2.88 34.15 -2.93
C GLN A 293 -3.97 34.32 -1.88
N GLU A 294 -5.10 33.62 -2.06
CA GLU A 294 -6.26 33.72 -1.18
C GLU A 294 -6.13 32.78 0.01
N LEU A 295 -5.88 31.49 -0.27
CA LEU A 295 -5.83 30.44 0.75
C LEU A 295 -4.44 30.32 1.40
N LYS A 296 -3.38 30.80 0.70
CA LYS A 296 -2.00 30.88 1.20
C LYS A 296 -1.49 29.54 1.73
N VAL A 297 -1.77 28.46 1.00
CA VAL A 297 -1.32 27.11 1.36
C VAL A 297 0.21 27.05 1.32
N LYS A 298 0.81 26.39 2.30
CA LYS A 298 2.26 26.25 2.48
C LYS A 298 2.69 24.80 2.46
N TYR A 299 3.93 24.59 2.04
CA TYR A 299 4.54 23.27 2.02
C TYR A 299 5.02 22.89 3.42
N ILE A 300 4.80 21.63 3.80
CA ILE A 300 5.43 21.01 4.94
C ILE A 300 6.08 19.70 4.48
N ASN A 301 7.25 19.38 5.04
CA ASN A 301 7.83 18.06 4.81
C ASN A 301 6.91 16.98 5.42
N PRO A 302 6.83 15.80 4.80
CA PRO A 302 6.15 14.67 5.43
C PRO A 302 6.75 14.43 6.82
N PRO A 303 5.93 14.07 7.82
CA PRO A 303 6.45 13.68 9.12
C PRO A 303 7.43 12.52 8.93
N PRO A 304 8.37 12.30 9.88
CA PRO A 304 9.23 11.13 9.84
C PRO A 304 8.38 9.87 9.65
N SER A 305 8.50 9.26 8.47
CA SER A 305 7.81 8.01 8.16
C SER A 305 8.76 6.87 8.50
N PHE A 306 8.25 5.88 9.21
CA PHE A 306 8.94 4.59 9.38
C PHE A 306 8.81 3.72 8.13
N GLU A 307 8.07 4.18 7.10
CA GLU A 307 7.76 3.42 5.89
C GLU A 307 8.33 4.07 4.62
N PRO A 308 9.12 3.33 3.82
CA PRO A 308 9.67 3.82 2.56
C PRO A 308 8.68 3.80 1.39
N THR A 309 7.52 3.12 1.52
CA THR A 309 6.59 2.86 0.41
C THR A 309 5.22 3.53 0.54
N GLY A 310 5.06 4.44 1.51
CA GLY A 310 3.78 5.10 1.78
C GLY A 310 3.90 6.30 2.71
N GLN A 311 2.80 7.05 2.81
CA GLN A 311 2.65 8.15 3.76
C GLN A 311 1.16 8.41 4.03
N LYS A 312 0.87 9.07 5.16
CA LYS A 312 -0.43 9.66 5.41
C LYS A 312 -0.70 10.81 4.44
N ILE A 313 -1.93 10.86 3.94
CA ILE A 313 -2.41 11.95 3.10
C ILE A 313 -3.39 12.78 3.93
N LEU A 314 -3.13 14.08 4.04
CA LEU A 314 -4.07 15.02 4.65
C LEU A 314 -5.26 15.24 3.71
N PHE A 315 -6.46 15.28 4.27
CA PHE A 315 -7.67 15.56 3.50
C PHE A 315 -7.89 17.06 3.28
N PRO A 316 -8.70 17.46 2.28
CA PRO A 316 -8.91 18.86 1.96
C PRO A 316 -9.32 19.74 3.14
N ASP A 317 -10.12 19.21 4.07
CA ASP A 317 -10.50 19.90 5.31
C ASP A 317 -9.33 20.21 6.22
N VAL A 318 -8.44 19.25 6.44
CA VAL A 318 -7.24 19.45 7.25
C VAL A 318 -6.27 20.41 6.54
N ILE A 319 -6.02 20.20 5.24
CA ILE A 319 -5.09 21.04 4.47
C ILE A 319 -5.56 22.49 4.46
N LEU A 320 -6.84 22.75 4.20
CA LEU A 320 -7.36 24.12 4.08
C LEU A 320 -7.54 24.80 5.44
N GLN A 321 -7.82 24.05 6.50
CA GLN A 321 -7.82 24.57 7.86
C GLN A 321 -6.41 24.97 8.32
N GLN A 322 -5.41 24.10 8.11
CA GLN A 322 -4.03 24.31 8.58
C GLN A 322 -3.18 25.13 7.60
N ARG A 323 -3.61 25.21 6.34
CA ARG A 323 -2.87 25.78 5.21
C ARG A 323 -1.49 25.13 5.02
N LEU A 324 -1.38 23.84 5.30
CA LEU A 324 -0.14 23.07 5.22
C LEU A 324 -0.39 21.74 4.51
N GLY A 325 0.55 21.31 3.68
CA GLY A 325 0.51 20.00 3.03
C GLY A 325 1.86 19.60 2.43
N THR A 326 2.08 18.30 2.31
CA THR A 326 3.21 17.67 1.62
C THR A 326 3.02 17.72 0.10
N CYS A 327 4.02 17.31 -0.68
CA CYS A 327 3.91 17.27 -2.14
C CYS A 327 2.74 16.37 -2.60
N LEU A 328 2.53 15.24 -1.92
CA LEU A 328 1.45 14.32 -2.24
C LEU A 328 0.08 14.89 -1.83
N ASP A 329 -0.03 15.48 -0.63
CA ASP A 329 -1.27 16.14 -0.17
C ASP A 329 -1.74 17.19 -1.17
N LEU A 330 -0.81 18.03 -1.62
CA LEU A 330 -1.07 19.15 -2.50
C LEU A 330 -1.39 18.71 -3.93
N ALA A 331 -0.71 17.68 -4.44
CA ALA A 331 -1.05 17.07 -5.73
C ALA A 331 -2.48 16.48 -5.70
N VAL A 332 -2.84 15.76 -4.63
CA VAL A 332 -4.17 15.15 -4.46
C VAL A 332 -5.27 16.20 -4.27
N LEU A 333 -5.02 17.24 -3.46
CA LEU A 333 -5.96 18.36 -3.27
C LEU A 333 -6.26 19.07 -4.59
N PHE A 334 -5.21 19.39 -5.34
CA PHE A 334 -5.38 20.10 -6.60
C PHE A 334 -6.02 19.18 -7.65
N ALA A 335 -5.68 17.88 -7.70
CA ALA A 335 -6.42 16.91 -8.50
C ALA A 335 -7.91 16.88 -8.15
N ALA A 336 -8.28 16.96 -6.87
CA ALA A 336 -9.68 16.97 -6.45
C ALA A 336 -10.43 18.21 -6.94
N CYS A 337 -9.76 19.37 -6.97
CA CYS A 337 -10.30 20.59 -7.57
C CYS A 337 -10.52 20.43 -9.08
N LEU A 338 -9.55 19.85 -9.80
CA LEU A 338 -9.64 19.64 -11.24
C LEU A 338 -10.74 18.63 -11.61
N GLU A 339 -10.82 17.50 -10.88
CA GLU A 339 -11.90 16.52 -11.06
C GLU A 339 -13.27 17.18 -10.82
N ARG A 340 -13.39 18.02 -9.78
CA ARG A 340 -14.66 18.69 -9.44
C ARG A 340 -15.14 19.67 -10.51
N ILE A 341 -14.24 20.31 -11.26
CA ILE A 341 -14.59 21.21 -12.36
C ILE A 341 -14.72 20.48 -13.71
N GLY A 342 -14.73 19.15 -13.71
CA GLY A 342 -14.95 18.34 -14.91
C GLY A 342 -13.71 18.20 -15.80
N LEU A 343 -12.50 18.34 -15.24
CA LEU A 343 -11.25 18.03 -15.92
C LEU A 343 -10.73 16.65 -15.51
N PHE A 344 -9.83 16.07 -16.32
CA PHE A 344 -9.15 14.81 -15.99
C PHE A 344 -7.75 15.11 -15.44
N PRO A 345 -7.53 14.97 -14.12
CA PRO A 345 -6.21 15.10 -13.53
C PRO A 345 -5.42 13.80 -13.58
N LEU A 346 -4.09 13.93 -13.59
CA LEU A 346 -3.13 12.86 -13.38
C LEU A 346 -2.26 13.20 -12.18
N ILE A 347 -1.81 12.17 -11.45
CA ILE A 347 -0.80 12.29 -10.42
C ILE A 347 0.43 11.50 -10.88
N PHE A 348 1.58 12.17 -10.97
CA PHE A 348 2.86 11.54 -11.29
C PHE A 348 3.67 11.37 -10.02
N LEU A 349 4.22 10.18 -9.84
CA LEU A 349 5.05 9.82 -8.69
C LEU A 349 6.46 9.55 -9.19
N ILE A 350 7.42 10.24 -8.61
CA ILE A 350 8.86 10.01 -8.79
C ILE A 350 9.52 9.86 -7.41
N PRO A 351 10.77 9.38 -7.33
CA PRO A 351 11.43 9.23 -6.04
C PRO A 351 11.43 10.53 -5.23
N GLY A 352 10.70 10.52 -4.10
CA GLY A 352 10.63 11.63 -3.17
C GLY A 352 9.74 12.82 -3.57
N HIS A 353 9.01 12.75 -4.70
CA HIS A 353 8.14 13.86 -5.11
C HIS A 353 6.89 13.43 -5.89
N ALA A 354 5.85 14.25 -5.81
CA ALA A 354 4.58 14.03 -6.50
C ALA A 354 4.18 15.28 -7.29
N TYR A 355 3.83 15.10 -8.56
CA TYR A 355 3.35 16.16 -9.44
C TYR A 355 1.89 15.93 -9.78
N LEU A 356 1.22 17.02 -10.14
CA LEU A 356 -0.09 16.99 -10.77
C LEU A 356 0.11 17.08 -12.30
N GLY A 357 -0.87 16.65 -13.07
CA GLY A 357 -1.08 17.19 -14.41
C GLY A 357 -2.54 17.10 -14.79
N TYR A 358 -2.85 17.60 -15.98
CA TYR A 358 -4.20 17.54 -16.53
C TYR A 358 -4.19 17.39 -18.03
N TRP A 359 -5.26 16.79 -18.55
CA TRP A 359 -5.50 16.70 -19.99
C TRP A 359 -6.10 18.02 -20.49
N ARG A 360 -5.55 18.59 -21.57
CA ARG A 360 -6.10 19.82 -22.17
C ARG A 360 -7.36 19.59 -23.00
N LYS A 361 -7.61 18.33 -23.41
CA LYS A 361 -8.75 17.94 -24.26
C LYS A 361 -9.34 16.61 -23.81
N HIS A 362 -10.67 16.55 -23.76
CA HIS A 362 -11.40 15.32 -23.43
C HIS A 362 -11.17 14.22 -24.48
N GLU A 363 -11.21 14.56 -25.76
CA GLU A 363 -11.09 13.59 -26.86
C GLU A 363 -9.69 12.94 -26.89
N ALA A 364 -8.68 13.68 -26.44
CA ALA A 364 -7.32 13.16 -26.30
C ALA A 364 -7.21 12.14 -25.17
N TRP A 365 -7.86 12.40 -24.02
CA TRP A 365 -7.97 11.45 -22.91
C TRP A 365 -8.67 10.16 -23.37
N GLU A 366 -9.82 10.27 -24.04
CA GLU A 366 -10.55 9.10 -24.54
C GLU A 366 -9.71 8.27 -25.52
N SER A 367 -9.11 8.93 -26.51
CA SER A 367 -8.29 8.28 -27.54
C SER A 367 -7.08 7.57 -26.95
N PHE A 368 -6.48 8.16 -25.90
CA PHE A 368 -5.39 7.54 -25.18
C PHE A 368 -5.84 6.24 -24.50
N TRP A 369 -6.90 6.27 -23.69
CA TRP A 369 -7.31 5.11 -22.92
C TRP A 369 -7.97 4.01 -23.76
N LYS A 370 -8.65 4.35 -24.87
CA LYS A 370 -9.13 3.37 -25.86
C LYS A 370 -7.99 2.49 -26.38
N LYS A 371 -6.82 3.07 -26.70
CA LYS A 371 -5.62 2.33 -27.16
C LYS A 371 -4.96 1.49 -26.06
N ASP A 372 -5.14 1.86 -24.79
CA ASP A 372 -4.58 1.12 -23.65
C ASP A 372 -5.42 -0.13 -23.34
N GLN A 373 -6.75 -0.03 -23.45
CA GLN A 373 -7.67 -1.14 -23.25
C GLN A 373 -7.52 -2.24 -24.33
N THR A 374 -7.29 -1.86 -25.58
CA THR A 374 -7.01 -2.84 -26.66
C THR A 374 -5.75 -3.66 -26.38
N ALA A 375 -4.71 -3.04 -25.81
CA ALA A 375 -3.47 -3.72 -25.45
C ALA A 375 -3.60 -4.63 -24.22
N SER A 376 -4.60 -4.43 -23.36
CA SER A 376 -4.79 -5.27 -22.16
C SER A 376 -5.46 -6.61 -22.44
N ASN A 377 -6.30 -6.70 -23.48
CA ASN A 377 -7.01 -7.94 -23.82
C ASN A 377 -6.08 -9.03 -24.40
N GLU A 378 -4.86 -8.66 -24.78
CA GLU A 378 -3.84 -9.60 -25.30
C GLU A 378 -3.06 -10.31 -24.17
N LEU A 379 -3.15 -9.83 -22.92
CA LEU A 379 -2.39 -10.34 -21.76
C LEU A 379 -3.17 -11.38 -20.92
N SER A 380 -4.43 -11.67 -21.23
CA SER A 380 -5.26 -12.60 -20.45
C SER A 380 -4.98 -14.09 -20.74
N GLY A 381 -4.01 -14.39 -21.62
CA GLY A 381 -3.55 -15.74 -21.91
C GLY A 381 -2.36 -16.12 -21.03
N SER A 382 -2.54 -17.16 -20.22
CA SER A 382 -1.50 -17.85 -19.42
C SER A 382 -1.06 -17.13 -18.14
N ILE A 383 -1.76 -17.44 -17.04
CA ILE A 383 -1.26 -17.24 -15.69
C ILE A 383 -0.27 -18.38 -15.41
N GLY A 384 0.93 -18.27 -15.97
CA GLY A 384 2.12 -19.01 -15.57
C GLY A 384 2.92 -18.21 -14.55
N GLU A 385 3.72 -18.89 -13.74
CA GLU A 385 4.69 -18.44 -12.72
C GLU A 385 4.80 -16.92 -12.44
N THR A 386 4.85 -16.57 -11.14
CA THR A 386 4.91 -15.19 -10.60
C THR A 386 5.85 -14.23 -11.33
N ASN A 387 7.01 -14.73 -11.78
CA ASN A 387 8.02 -13.94 -12.50
C ASN A 387 7.56 -13.47 -13.89
N GLU A 388 6.77 -14.26 -14.62
CA GLU A 388 6.29 -13.91 -15.96
C GLU A 388 5.18 -12.86 -15.90
N PHE A 389 4.27 -13.00 -14.93
CA PHE A 389 3.21 -12.03 -14.68
C PHE A 389 3.75 -10.65 -14.28
N ASP A 390 4.71 -10.60 -13.35
CA ASP A 390 5.33 -9.35 -12.92
C ASP A 390 6.10 -8.68 -14.07
N LYS A 391 6.78 -9.47 -14.92
CA LYS A 391 7.45 -8.97 -16.12
C LYS A 391 6.45 -8.38 -17.12
N ALA A 392 5.33 -9.04 -17.34
CA ALA A 392 4.29 -8.58 -18.26
C ALA A 392 3.65 -7.26 -17.79
N ILE A 393 3.38 -7.12 -16.48
CA ILE A 393 2.89 -5.87 -15.89
C ILE A 393 3.91 -4.75 -16.07
N LYS A 394 5.18 -4.99 -15.74
CA LYS A 394 6.26 -3.99 -15.88
C LYS A 394 6.39 -3.49 -17.31
N GLU A 395 6.37 -4.39 -18.30
CA GLU A 395 6.43 -4.01 -19.71
C GLU A 395 5.22 -3.19 -20.15
N LYS A 396 4.01 -3.54 -19.69
CA LYS A 396 2.79 -2.77 -19.96
C LYS A 396 2.88 -1.35 -19.38
N LEU A 397 3.31 -1.22 -18.12
CA LEU A 397 3.52 0.07 -17.47
C LEU A 397 4.55 0.91 -18.21
N LYS A 398 5.67 0.31 -18.61
CA LYS A 398 6.72 1.00 -19.39
C LYS A 398 6.17 1.57 -20.70
N LYS A 399 5.42 0.78 -21.48
CA LYS A 399 4.77 1.25 -22.72
C LYS A 399 3.79 2.40 -22.46
N ARG A 400 3.00 2.31 -21.38
CA ARG A 400 2.08 3.38 -20.96
C ARG A 400 2.85 4.65 -20.63
N TYR A 401 3.93 4.55 -19.85
CA TYR A 401 4.75 5.69 -19.47
C TYR A 401 5.40 6.37 -20.67
N THR A 402 5.92 5.60 -21.64
CA THR A 402 6.44 6.16 -22.90
C THR A 402 5.38 6.99 -23.62
N ARG A 403 4.18 6.45 -23.78
CA ARG A 403 3.07 7.17 -24.43
C ARG A 403 2.67 8.43 -23.64
N ILE A 404 2.72 8.40 -22.31
CA ILE A 404 2.44 9.59 -21.49
C ILE A 404 3.51 10.66 -21.70
N LYS A 405 4.81 10.30 -21.71
CA LYS A 405 5.90 11.25 -22.01
C LYS A 405 5.73 11.89 -23.39
N GLU A 406 5.36 11.11 -24.41
CA GLU A 406 5.04 11.63 -25.75
C GLU A 406 3.82 12.56 -25.76
N THR A 407 2.85 12.31 -24.89
CA THR A 407 1.64 13.14 -24.78
C THR A 407 1.96 14.47 -24.07
N ILE A 408 2.87 14.44 -23.09
CA ILE A 408 3.44 15.65 -22.46
C ILE A 408 4.25 16.46 -23.48
N SER A 409 5.14 15.84 -24.26
CA SER A 409 5.97 16.56 -25.23
C SER A 409 5.17 17.22 -26.35
N LYS A 410 3.99 16.67 -26.68
CA LYS A 410 3.01 17.27 -27.61
C LYS A 410 2.17 18.38 -26.98
N GLY A 411 2.35 18.66 -25.69
CA GLY A 411 1.56 19.64 -24.94
C GLY A 411 0.08 19.27 -24.82
N ILE A 412 -0.26 17.97 -24.87
CA ILE A 412 -1.64 17.47 -24.71
C ILE A 412 -1.96 17.26 -23.23
N ILE A 413 -0.97 16.76 -22.47
CA ILE A 413 -0.97 16.75 -21.01
C ILE A 413 -0.05 17.87 -20.54
N VAL A 414 -0.50 18.64 -19.54
CA VAL A 414 0.32 19.66 -18.88
C VAL A 414 0.65 19.18 -17.47
N PRO A 415 1.90 18.78 -17.20
CA PRO A 415 2.36 18.51 -15.84
C PRO A 415 2.61 19.82 -15.08
N LEU A 416 2.37 19.79 -13.78
CA LEU A 416 2.43 20.91 -12.85
C LEU A 416 3.19 20.48 -11.60
N ASN A 417 4.19 21.26 -11.19
CA ASN A 417 4.77 21.09 -9.87
C ASN A 417 3.81 21.63 -8.80
N SER A 418 3.13 20.72 -8.11
CA SER A 418 2.06 21.01 -7.15
C SER A 418 2.55 21.73 -5.88
N THR A 419 3.85 21.93 -5.71
CA THR A 419 4.41 22.70 -4.58
C THR A 419 4.74 24.15 -4.95
N THR A 420 4.74 24.53 -6.23
CA THR A 420 5.12 25.89 -6.65
C THR A 420 4.17 26.96 -6.09
N PHE A 421 2.86 26.67 -5.94
CA PHE A 421 1.92 27.62 -5.35
C PHE A 421 2.18 27.90 -3.85
N THR A 422 3.02 27.10 -3.20
CA THR A 422 3.39 27.31 -1.79
C THR A 422 4.49 28.36 -1.62
N THR A 423 5.21 28.66 -2.71
CA THR A 423 6.28 29.65 -2.78
C THR A 423 5.76 30.95 -3.44
N GLN A 424 6.66 31.87 -3.77
CA GLN A 424 6.34 33.06 -4.58
C GLN A 424 6.42 32.80 -6.09
N GLY A 425 6.53 31.54 -6.52
CA GLY A 425 6.60 31.17 -7.94
C GLY A 425 5.30 31.52 -8.69
N THR A 426 5.42 31.69 -10.00
CA THR A 426 4.28 31.94 -10.88
C THR A 426 3.65 30.63 -11.38
N TYR A 427 2.48 30.72 -12.00
CA TYR A 427 1.89 29.57 -12.69
C TYR A 427 2.76 29.08 -13.85
N GLU A 428 3.47 29.99 -14.52
CA GLU A 428 4.44 29.63 -15.56
C GLU A 428 5.63 28.85 -14.99
N ASP A 429 6.13 29.23 -13.82
CA ASP A 429 7.16 28.45 -13.11
C ASP A 429 6.66 27.04 -12.76
N CYS A 430 5.38 26.93 -12.37
CA CYS A 430 4.75 25.64 -12.04
C CYS A 430 4.72 24.68 -13.25
N ILE A 431 4.42 25.20 -14.44
CA ILE A 431 4.47 24.45 -15.70
C ILE A 431 5.92 24.09 -16.05
N ASN A 432 6.83 25.07 -16.03
CA ASN A 432 8.23 24.88 -16.41
C ASN A 432 8.95 23.86 -15.51
N GLU A 433 8.63 23.82 -14.23
CA GLU A 433 9.09 22.77 -13.33
C GLU A 433 8.44 21.42 -13.62
N GLY A 434 7.13 21.39 -13.91
CA GLY A 434 6.40 20.17 -14.25
C GLY A 434 6.89 19.50 -15.53
N VAL A 435 7.24 20.27 -16.58
CA VAL A 435 7.70 19.73 -17.87
C VAL A 435 9.00 18.94 -17.74
N LYS A 436 9.80 19.18 -16.69
CA LYS A 436 11.01 18.38 -16.39
C LYS A 436 10.69 16.89 -16.22
N LEU A 437 9.45 16.52 -15.88
CA LEU A 437 8.98 15.13 -15.87
C LEU A 437 9.17 14.39 -17.21
N SER A 438 9.14 15.09 -18.34
CA SER A 438 9.37 14.44 -19.64
C SER A 438 10.82 13.99 -19.81
N GLN A 439 11.73 14.55 -19.02
CA GLN A 439 13.17 14.23 -19.01
C GLN A 439 13.52 13.20 -17.93
N GLU A 440 12.62 12.92 -16.99
CA GLU A 440 12.82 11.90 -15.96
C GLU A 440 12.97 10.52 -16.61
N ASN A 441 13.95 9.75 -16.14
CA ASN A 441 14.20 8.42 -16.68
C ASN A 441 13.08 7.45 -16.24
N ASP A 442 12.71 7.51 -14.96
CA ASP A 442 11.81 6.56 -14.31
C ASP A 442 10.66 7.28 -13.60
N PHE A 443 9.43 6.81 -13.82
CA PHE A 443 8.30 7.12 -12.96
C PHE A 443 8.11 5.95 -11.99
N ASP A 444 7.97 6.23 -10.71
CA ASP A 444 7.53 5.22 -9.74
C ASP A 444 6.08 4.83 -10.05
N GLY A 445 5.23 5.82 -10.39
CA GLY A 445 3.83 5.60 -10.72
C GLY A 445 3.18 6.75 -11.48
N ILE A 446 2.12 6.45 -12.24
CA ILE A 446 1.24 7.46 -12.82
C ILE A 446 -0.20 7.04 -12.61
N VAL A 447 -1.00 7.90 -11.98
CA VAL A 447 -2.40 7.67 -11.67
C VAL A 447 -3.25 8.69 -12.40
N ASP A 448 -3.94 8.25 -13.45
CA ASP A 448 -4.99 9.04 -14.11
C ASP A 448 -6.30 8.84 -13.36
N VAL A 449 -6.82 9.91 -12.76
CA VAL A 449 -7.98 9.84 -11.88
C VAL A 449 -9.23 9.44 -12.66
N GLY A 450 -9.43 10.01 -13.85
CA GLY A 450 -10.56 9.65 -14.71
C GLY A 450 -10.56 8.17 -15.08
N PHE A 451 -9.39 7.63 -15.45
CA PHE A 451 -9.25 6.21 -15.75
C PHE A 451 -9.47 5.33 -14.53
N ALA A 452 -9.01 5.76 -13.34
CA ALA A 452 -9.29 5.08 -12.09
C ALA A 452 -10.80 5.04 -11.80
N ARG A 453 -11.56 6.12 -12.09
CA ARG A 453 -13.04 6.12 -11.97
C ARG A 453 -13.69 5.12 -12.91
N VAL A 454 -13.23 5.02 -14.17
CA VAL A 454 -13.72 4.02 -15.13
C VAL A 454 -13.48 2.60 -14.63
N LYS A 455 -12.38 2.37 -13.92
CA LYS A 455 -12.07 1.10 -13.25
C LYS A 455 -12.88 0.85 -11.95
N GLY A 456 -13.76 1.78 -11.57
CA GLY A 456 -14.59 1.65 -10.38
C GLY A 456 -13.93 2.10 -9.08
N ILE A 457 -12.75 2.75 -9.13
CA ILE A 457 -12.12 3.31 -7.92
C ILE A 457 -12.91 4.53 -7.45
N LYS A 458 -13.56 4.38 -6.30
CA LYS A 458 -14.38 5.39 -5.64
C LYS A 458 -13.50 6.27 -4.73
N PRO A 459 -13.83 7.57 -4.58
CA PRO A 459 -13.32 8.38 -3.48
C PRO A 459 -13.58 7.69 -2.13
N LEU A 460 -12.72 7.95 -1.14
CA LEU A 460 -12.93 7.41 0.21
C LEU A 460 -14.28 7.90 0.76
N SER A 461 -15.10 6.95 1.21
CA SER A 461 -16.32 7.23 1.97
C SER A 461 -15.96 7.18 3.45
N MET A 462 -16.08 8.29 4.17
CA MET A 462 -15.79 8.36 5.61
C MET A 462 -17.07 8.51 6.41
#